data_AF-A0A936PJF7-F1
#
_entry.id   AF-A0A936PJF7-F1
#
_cell.length_a   1.000
_cell.length_b   1.000
_cell.length_c   1.000
_cell.angle_alpha   90.00
_cell.angle_beta   90.00
_cell.angle_gamma   90.00
#
_symmetry.space_group_name_H-M   'P 1'
#
loop_
_entity.id
_entity.type
_entity.pdbx_description
1 polymer ?
#
loop_
_entity_poly.entity_id
_entity_poly.type
_entity_poly.pdbx_seq_one_letter_code
_entity_poly.pdbx_strand_id
1 'polypeptide(L)' 'MLATLKYPVMGYVKIRLIVKHGYKWLVELIGADLEIEVYEDDFVVDNQ' A
#
# COMPACT_ATOMS: atom_id res chain seq x y z
N MET A 1 7.66 -5.95 -0.42
CA MET A 1 8.21 -4.62 -0.77
C MET A 1 7.44 -3.57 0.02
N LEU A 2 8.09 -2.54 0.55
CA LEU A 2 7.39 -1.48 1.30
C LEU A 2 7.09 -0.29 0.39
N ALA A 3 5.98 0.37 0.68
CA ALA A 3 5.56 1.58 -0.01
C ALA A 3 4.83 2.52 0.95
N THR A 4 4.70 3.78 0.52
CA THR A 4 3.99 4.83 1.24
C THR A 4 2.83 5.33 0.40
N LEU A 5 1.62 5.24 0.94
CA LEU A 5 0.43 5.84 0.34
C LEU A 5 0.57 7.36 0.28
N LYS A 6 0.14 7.96 -0.83
CA LYS A 6 0.06 9.41 -1.03
C LYS A 6 -1.01 10.04 -0.14
N TYR A 7 -2.09 9.30 0.12
CA TYR A 7 -3.19 9.70 1.00
C TYR A 7 -3.39 8.67 2.11
N PRO A 8 -3.56 9.10 3.37
CA PRO A 8 -3.74 8.19 4.48
C PRO A 8 -5.07 7.45 4.39
N VAL A 9 -5.05 6.15 4.67
CA VAL A 9 -6.25 5.33 4.87
C VAL A 9 -6.34 5.03 6.35
N MET A 10 -7.42 5.48 7.00
CA MET A 10 -7.61 5.33 8.45
C MET A 10 -6.46 5.91 9.31
N GLY A 11 -5.73 6.89 8.79
CA GLY A 11 -4.54 7.46 9.45
C GLY A 11 -3.23 6.72 9.19
N TYR A 12 -3.26 5.61 8.45
CA TYR A 12 -2.09 4.81 8.08
C TYR A 12 -1.63 5.16 6.66
N VAL A 13 -0.31 5.24 6.47
CA VAL A 13 0.32 5.53 5.18
C VAL A 13 1.31 4.45 4.75
N LYS A 14 1.86 3.68 5.69
CA LYS A 14 2.84 2.64 5.38
C LYS A 14 2.13 1.36 5.00
N ILE A 15 2.50 0.82 3.85
CA ILE A 15 1.92 -0.41 3.31
C ILE A 15 3.02 -1.40 2.90
N ARG A 16 2.68 -2.69 2.94
CA ARG A 16 3.45 -3.76 2.33
C ARG A 16 2.73 -4.27 1.11
N LEU A 17 3.39 -4.22 -0.04
CA LEU A 17 2.87 -4.79 -1.29
C LEU A 17 2.90 -6.32 -1.22
N ILE A 18 1.75 -6.96 -1.43
CA ILE A 18 1.56 -8.42 -1.36
C ILE A 18 1.47 -9.02 -2.77
N VAL A 19 0.44 -8.66 -3.53
CA VAL A 19 0.19 -9.22 -4.87
C VAL A 19 -0.32 -8.14 -5.83
N LYS A 20 0.14 -8.17 -7.08
CA LYS A 20 -0.29 -7.28 -8.15
C LYS A 20 -1.40 -7.93 -8.98
N HIS A 21 -2.50 -7.20 -9.19
CA HIS A 21 -3.60 -7.57 -10.06
C HIS A 21 -3.84 -6.46 -11.09
N GLY A 22 -3.27 -6.60 -12.28
CA GLY A 22 -3.36 -5.57 -13.32
C GLY A 22 -2.72 -4.25 -12.86
N TYR A 23 -3.51 -3.18 -12.75
CA TYR A 23 -3.08 -1.85 -12.29
C TYR A 23 -3.29 -1.61 -10.79
N LYS A 24 -3.68 -2.65 -10.06
CA LYS A 24 -3.92 -2.61 -8.62
C LYS A 24 -2.94 -3.51 -7.88
N TRP A 25 -2.80 -3.23 -6.59
CA TRP A 25 -2.08 -4.05 -5.63
C TRP A 25 -2.97 -4.37 -4.44
N LEU A 26 -2.95 -5.63 -4.02
CA LEU A 26 -3.34 -6.00 -2.66
C LEU A 26 -2.17 -5.66 -1.74
N VAL A 27 -2.45 -4.89 -0.70
CA VAL A 27 -1.45 -4.38 0.23
C VAL A 27 -1.93 -4.54 1.67
N GLU A 28 -0.99 -4.79 2.57
CA GLU A 28 -1.23 -4.78 4.02
C GLU A 28 -0.90 -3.38 4.57
N LEU A 29 -1.81 -2.78 5.34
CA LEU A 29 -1.55 -1.58 6.12
C LEU A 29 -0.72 -1.93 7.35
N ILE A 30 0.51 -1.42 7.41
CA ILE A 30 1.43 -1.71 8.50
C ILE A 30 0.89 -1.10 9.81
N GLY A 31 0.63 -1.95 10.80
CA GLY A 31 0.13 -1.57 12.12
C GLY A 31 -1.40 -1.52 12.24
N ALA A 32 -2.13 -1.89 11.19
CA ALA A 32 -3.59 -2.01 11.23
C ALA A 32 -4.10 -3.45 11.04
N ASP A 33 -3.20 -4.42 10.76
CA ASP A 33 -3.51 -5.82 10.44
C ASP A 33 -4.67 -5.95 9.42
N LEU A 34 -4.70 -5.04 8.44
CA LEU A 34 -5.76 -4.89 7.46
C LEU A 34 -5.19 -4.91 6.04
N GLU A 35 -5.79 -5.71 5.18
CA GLU A 35 -5.46 -5.77 3.75
C GLU A 35 -6.47 -4.95 2.92
N ILE A 36 -5.97 -4.16 1.97
CA ILE A 36 -6.77 -3.33 1.07
C ILE A 36 -6.24 -3.43 -0.37
N GLU A 37 -7.09 -3.11 -1.35
CA GLU A 37 -6.65 -2.86 -2.72
C GLU A 37 -6.35 -1.37 -2.94
N VAL A 38 -5.23 -1.08 -3.60
CA VAL A 38 -4.83 0.28 -4.01
C VAL A 38 -4.34 0.30 -5.45
N TYR A 39 -4.46 1.43 -6.13
CA TYR A 39 -3.90 1.61 -7.48
C TYR A 39 -2.40 1.91 -7.40
N GLU A 40 -1.65 1.62 -8.47
CA GLU A 40 -0.22 1.95 -8.55
C GLU A 40 0.05 3.44 -8.37
N ASP A 41 -0.88 4.30 -8.78
CA ASP A 41 -0.77 5.75 -8.63
C ASP A 41 -1.06 6.23 -7.20
N ASP A 42 -1.54 5.38 -6.29
CA ASP A 42 -1.90 5.78 -4.92
C ASP A 42 -0.72 5.78 -3.96
N PHE A 43 0.43 5.21 -4.34
CA PHE A 43 1.58 5.08 -3.46
C PHE A 43 2.90 5.36 -4.17
N VAL A 44 3.96 5.46 -3.38
CA VAL A 44 5.35 5.51 -3.84
C VAL A 44 6.09 4.36 -3.17
N VAL A 45 6.82 3.56 -3.97
CA VAL A 45 7.65 2.49 -3.43
C VAL A 45 8.80 3.12 -2.64
N ASP A 46 9.02 2.63 -1.42
CA ASP A 46 10.13 3.11 -0.60
C ASP A 46 11.43 2.60 -1.25
N ASN A 47 12.25 3.50 -1.80
CA ASN A 47 13.57 3.14 -2.31
C ASN A 47 14.44 2.68 -1.14
N GLN A 48 14.98 1.45 -1.23
CA GLN A 48 16.01 0.96 -0.30
C GLN A 48 17.36 1.61 -0.58
#